data_AF-A0A833WG18-F1
#
_entry.id   AF-A0A833WG18-F1
#
_cell.length_a   1.000
_cell.length_b   1.000
_cell.length_c   1.000
_cell.angle_alpha   90.00
_cell.angle_beta   90.00
_cell.angle_gamma   90.00
#
_symmetry.space_group_name_H-M   'P 1'
#
loop_
_entity.id
_entity.type
_entity.pdbx_description
1 polymer ?
#
loop_
_entity_poly.entity_id
_entity_poly.type
_entity_poly.pdbx_seq_one_letter_code
_entity_poly.pdbx_strand_id
1 'polypeptide(L)'
;MPSSRMPKSMAEKKEVVQWIEKNGGVPTPAAVNFKNERGRKVFKAQVRYWWKKRTAIKAVPALRSRLTGAGAKPRLSEIDDILFDQVLFRRSAKEKVSCNIGFATLGSGLPHLSWAI
;
A
#
# COMPACT_ATOMS: atom_id res chain seq x y z
N MET A 1 2.87 14.34 -20.91
CA MET A 1 3.02 13.31 -19.85
C MET A 1 1.90 13.47 -18.83
N PRO A 2 1.19 12.41 -18.42
CA PRO A 2 0.24 12.52 -17.32
C PRO A 2 1.00 12.89 -16.04
N SER A 3 0.50 13.89 -15.30
CA SER A 3 1.04 14.27 -14.00
C SER A 3 1.01 13.06 -13.07
N SER A 4 2.19 12.49 -12.77
CA SER A 4 2.31 11.36 -11.86
C SER A 4 1.84 11.80 -10.46
N ARG A 5 0.68 11.30 -10.04
CA ARG A 5 0.17 11.52 -8.69
C ARG A 5 0.98 10.67 -7.72
N MET A 6 1.95 11.29 -7.06
CA MET A 6 2.71 10.65 -5.99
C MET A 6 1.76 10.24 -4.85
N PRO A 7 1.64 8.93 -4.53
CA PRO A 7 0.80 8.47 -3.45
C PRO A 7 1.34 8.96 -2.10
N LYS A 8 0.47 9.55 -1.30
CA LYS A 8 0.77 10.01 0.06
C LYS A 8 0.63 8.85 1.05
N SER A 9 1.60 8.69 1.96
CA SER A 9 1.62 7.61 2.95
C SER A 9 0.48 7.76 3.97
N MET A 10 0.11 6.67 4.67
CA MET A 10 -0.92 6.77 5.70
C MET A 10 -0.46 7.52 6.94
N ALA A 11 0.83 7.43 7.29
CA ALA A 11 1.42 8.24 8.36
C ALA A 11 1.21 9.75 8.11
N GLU A 12 1.47 10.22 6.90
CA GLU A 12 1.28 11.63 6.53
C GLU A 12 -0.20 12.04 6.63
N LYS A 13 -1.13 11.18 6.17
CA LYS A 13 -2.56 11.46 6.29
C LYS A 13 -3.03 11.51 7.74
N LYS A 14 -2.53 10.61 8.59
CA LYS A 14 -2.85 10.59 10.02
C LYS A 14 -2.36 11.84 10.73
N GLU A 15 -1.14 12.26 10.44
CA GLU A 15 -0.56 13.47 11.00
C GLU A 15 -1.38 14.72 10.63
N VAL A 16 -1.83 14.82 9.38
CA VAL A 16 -2.72 15.92 8.95
C VAL A 16 -4.06 15.89 9.68
N VAL A 17 -4.67 14.71 9.84
CA VAL A 17 -5.93 14.56 10.58
C VAL A 17 -5.75 14.93 12.06
N GLN A 18 -4.67 14.48 12.71
CA GLN A 18 -4.36 14.82 14.10
C GLN A 18 -4.11 16.32 14.28
N TRP A 19 -3.40 16.95 13.34
CA TRP A 19 -3.19 18.39 13.38
C TRP A 19 -4.51 19.16 13.27
N ILE A 20 -5.42 18.74 12.38
CA ILE A 20 -6.74 19.38 12.25
C ILE A 20 -7.54 19.24 13.54
N GLU A 21 -7.49 18.09 14.21
CA GLU A 21 -8.18 17.88 15.48
C GLU A 21 -7.66 18.77 16.60
N LYS A 22 -6.34 18.96 16.69
CA LYS A 22 -5.71 19.85 17.68
C LYS A 22 -6.02 21.33 17.42
N ASN A 23 -6.23 21.72 16.16
CA ASN A 23 -6.41 23.11 15.75
C ASN A 23 -7.89 23.47 15.44
N GLY A 24 -8.84 22.88 16.17
CA GLY A 24 -10.25 23.27 16.11
C GLY A 24 -11.08 22.63 15.00
N GLY A 25 -10.59 21.56 14.35
CA GLY A 25 -11.39 20.74 13.44
C GLY A 25 -11.59 21.32 12.03
N VAL A 26 -10.92 22.42 11.69
CA VAL A 26 -11.06 23.09 10.38
C VAL A 26 -9.98 22.60 9.40
N PRO A 27 -10.34 22.05 8.22
CA PRO A 27 -9.36 21.52 7.26
C PRO A 27 -8.59 22.59 6.46
N THR A 28 -9.14 23.81 6.36
CA THR A 28 -8.61 24.88 5.49
C THR A 28 -7.22 25.38 5.92
N PRO A 29 -6.96 25.61 7.22
CA PRO A 29 -5.64 26.04 7.71
C PRO A 29 -4.55 24.98 7.52
N ALA A 30 -4.89 23.69 7.61
CA ALA A 30 -3.92 22.61 7.53
C ALA A 30 -3.15 22.63 6.20
N ALA A 31 -3.83 22.82 5.07
CA ALA A 31 -3.17 22.86 3.77
C ALA A 31 -2.14 24.00 3.64
N VAL A 32 -2.36 25.12 4.34
CA VAL A 32 -1.43 26.27 4.35
C VAL A 32 -0.25 25.96 5.27
N ASN A 33 -0.52 25.46 6.47
CA ASN A 33 0.52 25.08 7.44
C ASN A 33 1.48 24.01 6.87
N PHE A 34 0.96 22.90 6.32
CA PHE A 34 1.81 21.83 5.76
C PHE A 34 2.57 22.24 4.49
N LYS A 35 2.06 23.22 3.74
CA LYS A 35 2.77 23.77 2.58
C LYS A 35 3.90 24.69 3.02
N ASN A 36 3.65 25.56 4.00
CA ASN A 36 4.59 26.61 4.43
C ASN A 36 5.65 26.08 5.40
N GLU A 37 5.26 25.32 6.43
CA GLU A 37 6.16 24.91 7.51
C GLU A 37 6.96 23.64 7.18
N ARG A 38 6.45 22.81 6.26
CA ARG A 38 7.01 21.46 6.00
C ARG A 38 7.39 21.22 4.54
N GLY A 39 7.18 22.21 3.66
CA GLY A 39 7.45 22.09 2.23
C GLY A 39 6.69 20.95 1.53
N ARG A 40 5.65 20.39 2.16
CA ARG A 40 4.92 19.24 1.61
C ARG A 40 3.89 19.76 0.60
N LYS A 41 3.95 19.25 -0.64
CA LYS A 41 2.90 19.48 -1.65
C LYS A 41 1.61 18.73 -1.24
N VAL A 42 0.77 19.38 -0.44
CA VAL A 42 -0.57 18.90 -0.04
C VAL A 42 -1.62 19.89 -0.53
N PHE A 43 -2.61 19.40 -1.27
CA PHE A 43 -3.66 20.25 -1.82
C PHE A 43 -4.86 20.37 -0.88
N LYS A 44 -5.50 21.55 -0.83
CA LYS A 44 -6.72 21.80 -0.01
C LYS A 44 -7.81 20.74 -0.23
N ALA A 45 -8.03 20.32 -1.48
CA ALA A 45 -9.00 19.29 -1.82
C ALA A 45 -8.67 17.92 -1.21
N GLN A 46 -7.38 17.54 -1.15
CA GLN A 46 -6.94 16.29 -0.52
C GLN A 46 -7.17 16.32 0.99
N VAL A 47 -6.86 17.45 1.64
CA VAL A 47 -7.07 17.61 3.08
C VAL A 47 -8.55 17.50 3.45
N ARG A 48 -9.44 18.15 2.68
CA ARG A 48 -10.90 18.01 2.86
C ARG A 48 -11.36 16.57 2.69
N TYR A 49 -10.84 15.85 1.68
CA TYR A 49 -11.17 14.46 1.46
C TYR A 49 -10.69 13.56 2.61
N TRP A 50 -9.48 13.77 3.12
CA TRP A 50 -8.98 13.04 4.29
C TRP A 50 -9.78 13.34 5.54
N TRP A 51 -10.21 14.58 5.74
CA TRP A 51 -11.10 14.95 6.84
C TRP A 51 -12.46 14.25 6.77
N LYS A 52 -13.04 14.14 5.57
CA LYS A 52 -14.29 13.39 5.34
C LYS A 52 -14.11 11.90 5.68
N LYS A 53 -12.94 11.32 5.37
CA LYS A 53 -12.61 9.90 5.65
C LYS A 53 -11.79 9.70 6.93
N ARG A 54 -11.80 10.65 7.87
CA ARG A 54 -10.92 10.64 9.05
C ARG A 54 -11.03 9.37 9.91
N THR A 55 -12.23 8.83 10.07
CA THR A 55 -12.49 7.61 10.85
C THR A 55 -11.79 6.40 10.23
N ALA A 56 -11.93 6.21 8.91
CA ALA A 56 -11.24 5.15 8.18
C ALA A 56 -9.71 5.33 8.18
N ILE A 57 -9.23 6.57 8.09
CA ILE A 57 -7.80 6.89 8.12
C ILE A 57 -7.19 6.56 9.50
N LYS A 58 -7.92 6.82 10.59
CA LYS A 58 -7.49 6.47 11.95
C LYS A 58 -7.39 4.97 12.17
N ALA A 59 -8.38 4.22 11.70
CA ALA A 59 -8.46 2.77 11.87
C ALA A 59 -7.35 2.00 11.13
N VAL A 60 -6.81 2.54 10.04
CA VAL A 60 -5.76 1.86 9.26
C VAL A 60 -4.38 2.00 9.93
N PRO A 61 -3.58 0.93 10.06
CA PRO A 61 -2.20 1.03 10.57
C PRO A 61 -1.33 2.00 9.77
N ALA A 62 -0.44 2.75 10.45
CA ALA A 62 0.40 3.77 9.82
C ALA A 62 1.39 3.20 8.77
N LEU A 63 1.78 1.93 8.93
CA LEU A 63 2.68 1.20 8.04
C LEU A 63 2.02 0.84 6.70
N ARG A 64 0.68 0.87 6.60
CA ARG A 64 0.00 0.62 5.32
C ARG A 64 0.14 1.83 4.42
N SER A 65 0.43 1.60 3.14
CA SER A 65 0.52 2.69 2.16
C SER A 65 -0.85 3.25 1.77
N ARG A 66 -1.94 2.47 1.91
CA ARG A 66 -3.29 2.82 1.43
C ARG A 66 -4.43 2.31 2.32
N LEU A 67 -5.60 2.94 2.17
CA LEU A 67 -6.89 2.45 2.68
C LEU A 67 -7.29 1.20 1.89
N THR A 68 -7.75 0.14 2.57
CA THR A 68 -8.26 -1.07 1.94
C THR A 68 -9.43 -0.72 1.00
N GLY A 69 -9.39 -1.19 -0.26
CA GLY A 69 -10.42 -0.91 -1.27
C GLY A 69 -10.24 0.39 -2.08
N ALA A 70 -9.20 1.19 -1.82
CA ALA A 70 -8.94 2.42 -2.57
C ALA A 70 -8.00 2.18 -3.79
N GLY A 71 -8.57 1.66 -4.88
CA GLY A 71 -7.98 1.65 -6.22
C GLY A 71 -6.93 0.56 -6.51
N ALA A 72 -6.51 0.49 -7.77
CA ALA A 72 -5.59 -0.54 -8.30
C ALA A 72 -4.28 -0.63 -7.51
N LYS A 73 -3.90 -1.86 -7.15
CA LYS A 73 -2.64 -2.21 -6.51
C LYS A 73 -1.49 -1.67 -7.38
N PRO A 74 -0.53 -0.92 -6.81
CA PRO A 74 0.67 -0.54 -7.57
C PRO A 74 1.36 -1.83 -8.01
N ARG A 75 1.75 -1.92 -9.29
CA ARG A 75 2.56 -3.03 -9.78
C ARG A 75 3.85 -3.06 -8.98
N LEU A 76 4.12 -4.16 -8.29
CA LEU A 76 5.42 -4.44 -7.70
C LEU A 76 6.23 -5.08 -8.83
N SER A 77 6.67 -4.27 -9.80
CA SER A 77 7.11 -4.75 -11.13
C SER A 77 8.00 -5.97 -11.07
N GLU A 78 9.14 -5.92 -10.37
CA GLU A 78 10.07 -7.06 -10.30
C GLU A 78 9.44 -8.34 -9.71
N ILE A 79 8.66 -8.23 -8.63
CA ILE A 79 8.09 -9.40 -7.94
C ILE A 79 6.92 -9.96 -8.75
N ASP A 80 6.09 -9.07 -9.31
CA ASP A 80 4.96 -9.45 -10.15
C ASP A 80 5.48 -10.13 -11.43
N ASP A 81 6.54 -9.61 -12.06
CA ASP A 81 7.14 -10.17 -13.28
C ASP A 81 7.75 -11.57 -13.03
N ILE A 82 8.50 -11.75 -11.94
CA ILE A 82 9.02 -13.08 -11.54
C ILE A 82 7.86 -14.08 -11.32
N LEU A 83 6.77 -13.64 -10.69
CA LEU A 83 5.59 -14.48 -10.48
C LEU A 83 4.91 -14.84 -11.81
N PHE A 84 4.82 -13.88 -12.75
CA PHE A 84 4.28 -14.14 -14.08
C PHE A 84 5.11 -15.19 -14.83
N ASP A 85 6.43 -15.11 -14.80
CA ASP A 85 7.31 -16.09 -15.46
C ASP A 85 7.15 -17.49 -14.84
N GLN A 86 7.06 -17.59 -13.52
CA GLN A 86 6.81 -18.87 -12.83
C GLN A 86 5.47 -19.49 -13.21
N VAL A 87 4.41 -18.66 -13.31
CA VAL A 87 3.09 -19.13 -13.75
C VAL A 87 3.11 -19.56 -15.21
N LEU A 88 3.81 -18.81 -16.07
CA LEU A 88 3.97 -19.12 -17.48
C LEU A 88 4.68 -20.46 -17.68
N PHE A 89 5.78 -20.68 -16.96
CA PHE A 89 6.55 -21.93 -16.99
C PHE A 89 5.70 -23.13 -16.58
N ARG A 90 5.00 -23.05 -15.45
CA ARG A 90 4.10 -24.12 -14.98
C ARG A 90 2.96 -24.41 -15.96
N ARG A 91 2.38 -23.38 -16.58
CA ARG A 91 1.35 -23.55 -17.61
C ARG A 91 1.90 -24.19 -18.87
N SER A 92 3.12 -23.86 -19.28
CA SER A 92 3.79 -24.53 -20.41
C SER A 92 3.99 -26.02 -20.13
N ALA A 93 4.25 -26.40 -18.88
CA ALA A 93 4.31 -27.78 -18.40
C ALA A 93 2.91 -28.43 -18.18
N LYS A 94 1.81 -27.76 -18.53
CA LYS A 94 0.41 -28.17 -18.29
C LYS A 94 0.08 -28.44 -16.81
N GLU A 95 0.86 -27.88 -15.89
CA GLU A 95 0.59 -28.00 -14.46
C GLU A 95 -0.58 -27.11 -14.03
N LYS A 96 -1.37 -27.60 -13.08
CA LYS A 96 -2.48 -26.84 -12.51
C LYS A 96 -1.96 -25.75 -11.57
N VAL A 97 -2.00 -24.50 -12.02
CA VAL A 97 -1.65 -23.32 -11.23
C VAL A 97 -2.85 -22.92 -10.35
N SER A 98 -2.71 -22.99 -9.02
CA SER A 98 -3.71 -22.51 -8.05
C SER A 98 -3.37 -21.12 -7.52
N CYS A 99 -4.38 -20.34 -7.10
CA CYS A 99 -4.20 -18.96 -6.62
C CYS A 99 -3.39 -18.85 -5.29
N ASN A 100 -3.02 -19.98 -4.67
CA ASN A 100 -2.28 -20.03 -3.40
C ASN A 100 -0.77 -20.20 -3.59
N ILE A 101 -0.21 -19.89 -4.77
CA ILE A 101 1.22 -20.03 -5.08
C ILE A 101 2.12 -19.00 -4.35
N GLY A 102 1.54 -18.18 -3.47
CA GLY A 102 2.33 -17.39 -2.53
C GLY A 102 2.95 -18.29 -1.46
N PHE A 103 4.29 -18.33 -1.40
CA PHE A 103 5.15 -18.83 -0.31
C PHE A 103 5.59 -20.31 -0.24
N ALA A 104 5.01 -21.25 -0.99
CA ALA A 104 5.27 -22.68 -0.72
C ALA A 104 6.50 -23.32 -1.42
N THR A 105 7.20 -22.64 -2.34
CA THR A 105 8.23 -23.31 -3.17
C THR A 105 9.64 -22.72 -3.08
N LEU A 106 10.05 -22.30 -1.87
CA LEU A 106 11.45 -21.97 -1.56
C LEU A 106 12.09 -22.95 -0.55
N GLY A 107 11.50 -24.13 -0.35
CA GLY A 107 11.92 -25.06 0.71
C GLY A 107 11.97 -26.54 0.35
N SER A 108 12.01 -26.92 -0.93
CA SER A 108 12.11 -28.34 -1.32
C SER A 108 13.34 -28.57 -2.19
N GLY A 109 14.50 -28.51 -1.54
CA GLY A 109 15.80 -28.81 -2.12
C GLY A 109 16.75 -29.36 -1.08
N LEU A 110 16.36 -30.39 -0.34
CA LEU A 110 17.29 -31.24 0.41
C LEU A 110 16.80 -32.70 0.39
N PRO A 111 17.64 -33.67 0.01
CA PRO A 111 17.22 -35.07 -0.13
C PRO A 111 17.23 -35.79 1.22
N HIS A 112 16.20 -36.62 1.41
CA HIS A 112 16.24 -37.93 2.05
C HIS A 112 17.03 -38.04 3.38
N LEU A 113 16.34 -37.89 4.52
CA LEU A 113 16.63 -38.70 5.70
C LEU A 113 15.32 -39.20 6.32
N SER A 114 15.11 -40.50 6.09
CA SER A 114 14.24 -41.41 6.81
C SER A 114 14.27 -41.16 8.32
N TRP A 115 13.10 -40.93 8.93
CA TRP A 115 12.88 -41.25 10.33
C TRP A 115 11.69 -42.20 10.42
N ALA A 116 12.02 -43.44 10.75
CA ALA A 116 11.10 -44.46 11.19
C ALA A 116 11.02 -44.38 12.73
N ILE A 117 9.78 -44.54 13.23
CA ILE A 117 9.34 -44.77 14.61
C ILE A 117 9.35 -43.54 15.52
#